data_AF-A0A246I5G5-F1
#
_entry.id   AF-A0A246I5G5-F1
#
_cell.length_a   1.000
_cell.length_b   1.000
_cell.length_c   1.000
_cell.angle_alpha   90.00
_cell.angle_beta   90.00
_cell.angle_gamma   90.00
#
_symmetry.space_group_name_H-M   'P 1'
#
loop_
_entity.id
_entity.type
_entity.pdbx_description
1 polymer ?
#
loop_
_entity_poly.entity_id
_entity_poly.type
_entity_poly.pdbx_seq_one_letter_code
_entity_poly.pdbx_strand_id
1 'polypeptide(L)' 'MSLSDRLRRIELQQEEQRQATAGIAQQLAALIDALAAEGEEEQDEPARSLDGELVPGERDQSQSLG' A
#
# COMPACT_ATOMS: atom_id res chain seq x y z
N MET A 1 39.52 12.08 19.15
CA MET A 1 39.01 11.81 17.78
C MET A 1 39.16 13.08 16.97
N SER A 2 39.62 12.97 15.72
CA SER A 2 39.76 14.07 14.79
C SER A 2 38.40 14.47 14.19
N LEU A 3 38.28 15.71 13.70
CA LEU A 3 37.12 16.16 12.90
C LEU A 3 36.92 15.25 11.67
N SER A 4 38.01 14.81 11.04
CA SER A 4 37.97 13.89 9.89
C SER A 4 37.34 12.55 10.25
N ASP A 5 37.58 12.03 11.45
CA ASP A 5 37.00 10.76 11.92
C ASP A 5 35.49 10.89 12.13
N ARG A 6 35.05 12.05 12.64
CA ARG A 6 33.62 12.34 12.84
C ARG A 6 32.90 12.51 11.50
N LEU A 7 33.51 13.18 10.53
CA LEU A 7 32.97 13.34 9.19
C LEU A 7 32.82 11.97 8.50
N ARG A 8 33.87 11.15 8.51
CA ARG A 8 33.81 9.79 7.94
C ARG A 8 32.70 8.95 8.56
N ARG A 9 32.51 9.03 9.89
CA ARG A 9 31.42 8.32 10.57
C ARG A 9 30.04 8.80 10.11
N ILE A 10 29.86 10.11 9.94
CA ILE A 10 28.59 10.68 9.47
C ILE A 10 28.30 10.22 8.04
N GLU A 11 29.30 10.24 7.16
CA GLU A 11 29.15 9.78 5.76
C GLU A 11 28.75 8.30 5.70
N LEU A 12 29.41 7.44 6.49
CA LEU A 12 29.06 6.02 6.59
C LEU A 12 27.62 5.83 7.09
N GLN A 13 27.24 6.53 8.16
CA GLN A 13 25.90 6.44 8.72
C GLN A 13 24.83 6.94 7.73
N GLN A 14 25.12 7.99 6.96
CA GLN A 14 24.21 8.49 5.93
C GLN A 14 24.03 7.48 4.80
N GLU A 15 25.10 6.81 4.39
CA GLU A 15 25.04 5.78 3.35
C GLU A 15 24.24 4.55 3.83
N GLU A 16 24.49 4.07 5.05
CA GLU A 16 23.72 3.00 5.68
C GLU A 16 22.22 3.37 5.76
N GLN A 17 21.89 4.60 6.15
CA GLN A 17 20.52 5.07 6.19
C GLN A 17 19.88 5.11 4.80
N ARG A 18 20.59 5.59 3.77
CA ARG A 18 20.08 5.59 2.39
C ARG A 18 19.77 4.18 1.90
N GLN A 19 20.66 3.23 2.16
CA GLN A 19 20.47 1.83 1.77
C GLN A 19 19.28 1.20 2.51
N ALA A 20 19.15 1.46 3.81
CA ALA A 20 18.01 0.99 4.59
C ALA A 20 16.69 1.57 4.09
N THR A 21 16.63 2.89 3.83
CA THR A 21 15.43 3.55 3.30
C THR A 21 15.06 3.00 1.91
N ALA A 22 16.03 2.77 1.03
CA ALA A 22 15.79 2.19 -0.28
C ALA A 22 15.21 0.76 -0.18
N GLY A 23 15.78 -0.07 0.72
CA GLY A 23 15.27 -1.42 0.97
C GLY A 23 13.84 -1.43 1.51
N ILE A 24 13.53 -0.53 2.47
CA ILE A 24 12.17 -0.39 3.01
C ILE A 24 11.19 0.06 1.91
N ALA A 25 11.57 1.04 1.09
CA ALA A 25 10.73 1.51 -0.01
C ALA A 25 10.41 0.39 -1.00
N GLN A 26 11.39 -0.46 -1.33
CA GLN A 26 11.19 -1.61 -2.19
C GLN A 26 10.25 -2.66 -1.57
N GLN A 27 10.40 -2.95 -0.28
CA GLN A 27 9.52 -3.87 0.44
C GLN A 27 8.08 -3.35 0.51
N LEU A 28 7.89 -2.04 0.72
CA LEU A 28 6.58 -1.41 0.72
C LEU A 28 5.93 -1.46 -0.66
N ALA A 29 6.69 -1.19 -1.73
CA ALA A 29 6.19 -1.32 -3.09
C ALA A 29 5.70 -2.76 -3.37
N ALA A 30 6.51 -3.76 -3.02
CA ALA A 30 6.13 -5.16 -3.18
C ALA A 30 4.87 -5.53 -2.36
N LEU A 31 4.71 -4.98 -1.16
CA LEU A 31 3.51 -5.20 -0.35
C LEU A 31 2.27 -4.54 -0.96
N ILE A 32 2.41 -3.32 -1.48
CA ILE A 32 1.33 -2.62 -2.18
C ILE A 32 0.90 -3.42 -3.42
N ASP A 33 1.86 -3.91 -4.21
CA ASP A 33 1.57 -4.72 -5.39
C ASP A 33 0.86 -6.04 -5.02
N ALA A 34 1.28 -6.69 -3.92
CA ALA A 34 0.64 -7.90 -3.42
C ALA A 34 -0.80 -7.67 -2.96
N LEU A 35 -1.05 -6.58 -2.22
CA LEU A 35 -2.40 -6.21 -1.77
C LEU A 35 -3.31 -5.80 -2.93
N ALA A 36 -2.76 -5.14 -3.95
CA ALA A 36 -3.50 -4.80 -5.16
C ALA A 36 -3.92 -6.06 -5.93
N ALA A 37 -3.02 -7.05 -6.04
CA ALA A 37 -3.32 -8.33 -6.67
C ALA A 37 -4.41 -9.12 -5.92
N GLU A 38 -4.38 -9.11 -4.57
CA GLU A 38 -5.43 -9.75 -3.75
C GLU A 38 -6.78 -9.02 -3.89
N GLY A 39 -6.77 -7.68 -3.96
CA GLY A 39 -7.98 -6.89 -4.15
C GLY A 39 -8.65 -7.02 -5.51
N GLU A 40 -7.92 -7.38 -6.57
CA GLU A 40 -8.48 -7.63 -7.91
C GLU A 40 -9.24 -8.98 -8.00
N GLU A 41 -8.94 -9.95 -7.15
CA GLU A 41 -9.62 -11.26 -7.15
C GLU A 41 -11.01 -11.23 -6.45
N GLU A 42 -11.30 -10.24 -5.60
CA GLU A 42 -12.54 -10.17 -4.82
C GLU A 42 -13.59 -9.16 -5.34
N GLN A 43 -13.29 -8.35 -6.37
CA GLN A 43 -14.14 -7.21 -6.77
C GLN A 43 -15.22 -7.50 -7.84
N ASP A 44 -15.24 -8.68 -8.46
CA ASP A 44 -16.10 -8.93 -9.64
C ASP A 44 -17.32 -9.83 -9.40
N GLU A 45 -17.52 -10.34 -8.18
CA GLU A 45 -18.72 -11.11 -7.85
C GLU A 45 -19.75 -10.19 -7.17
N PRO A 46 -20.86 -9.83 -7.85
CA PRO A 46 -21.96 -9.14 -7.18
C PRO A 46 -22.39 -9.97 -5.96
N ALA A 47 -22.45 -9.33 -4.79
CA ALA A 47 -22.85 -9.99 -3.55
C ALA A 47 -24.16 -10.76 -3.79
N ARG A 48 -24.16 -12.06 -3.46
CA ARG A 48 -25.35 -12.92 -3.59
C ARG A 48 -26.02 -13.05 -2.23
N SER A 49 -27.34 -13.09 -2.22
CA SER A 49 -28.13 -13.41 -1.03
C SER A 49 -27.81 -14.85 -0.59
N LEU A 50 -28.22 -15.21 0.64
CA LEU A 50 -28.10 -16.58 1.14
C LEU A 50 -28.86 -17.60 0.27
N ASP A 51 -29.82 -17.13 -0.53
CA ASP A 51 -30.61 -17.90 -1.49
C ASP A 51 -30.01 -17.87 -2.92
N GLY A 52 -28.86 -17.20 -3.10
CA GLY A 52 -28.14 -17.12 -4.37
C GLY A 52 -28.61 -16.04 -5.34
N GLU A 53 -29.54 -15.18 -4.93
CA GLU A 53 -30.03 -14.06 -5.75
C GLU A 53 -29.04 -12.89 -5.73
N LEU A 54 -28.91 -12.16 -6.84
CA LEU A 54 -28.05 -10.97 -6.89
C LEU A 54 -28.59 -9.89 -5.96
N VAL A 55 -27.79 -9.47 -4.98
CA VAL A 55 -28.15 -8.34 -4.10
C VAL A 55 -28.02 -7.06 -4.92
N PRO A 56 -29.09 -6.26 -5.05
CA PRO A 56 -28.99 -4.95 -5.67
C PRO A 56 -27.98 -4.12 -4.86
N GLY A 57 -26.87 -3.71 -5.49
CA GLY A 57 -25.90 -2.83 -4.85
C GLY A 57 -26.58 -1.56 -4.32
N GLU A 58 -26.06 -1.00 -3.23
CA GLU A 58 -26.55 0.25 -2.65
C GLU A 58 -26.55 1.34 -3.73
N ARG A 59 -27.72 1.57 -4.34
CA ARG A 59 -27.89 2.68 -5.27
C ARG A 59 -27.76 3.94 -4.43
N ASP A 60 -26.77 4.76 -4.74
CA ASP A 60 -26.64 6.11 -4.19
C ASP A 60 -27.95 6.87 -4.43
N GLN A 61 -28.77 7.00 -3.39
CA GLN A 61 -30.08 7.66 -3.44
C GLN A 61 -29.96 9.19 -3.36
N SER A 62 -28.74 9.75 -3.40
CA SER A 62 -28.52 11.20 -3.28
C SER A 62 -29.08 12.04 -4.45
N GLN A 63 -29.58 11.40 -5.52
CA GLN A 63 -30.16 12.07 -6.70
C GLN A 63 -31.71 12.11 -6.71
N SER A 64 -32.37 11.88 -5.58
CA SER A 64 -33.84 11.98 -5.48
C SER A 64 -34.30 13.21 -4.70
N LEU A 65 -33.97 14.41 -5.17
CA LEU A 65 -34.74 15.63 -4.84
C LEU A 65 -34.88 16.49 -6.11
N GLY A 66 -35.96 16.24 -6.84
CA GLY A 66 -36.55 17.18 -7.80
C GLY A 66 -37.63 18.00 -7.13
#